data_AF-A0A518CT89-F1
#
_entry.id   AF-A0A518CT89-F1
#
_cell.length_a   1.000
_cell.length_b   1.000
_cell.length_c   1.000
_cell.angle_alpha   90.00
_cell.angle_beta   90.00
_cell.angle_gamma   90.00
#
_symmetry.space_group_name_H-M   'P 1'
#
loop_
_entity.id
_entity.type
_entity.pdbx_description
1 polymer ?
#
loop_
_entity_poly.entity_id
_entity_poly.type
_entity_poly.pdbx_seq_one_letter_code
_entity_poly.pdbx_strand_id
1 'polypeptide(L)'
;MLLMIISGFIVRFVQCLAQAAPFILTGLFVAAILQRMLGAAHTRALFGGNSRRSLIQAWGIGMLLPVCSLGVIPIASQMKRAGLAGGTILAFAMAAPLFNPLSLLYGLTLSEPVVIIAFTFCSLVLLTITGGLYDRFFSETKEKPEPEEMLEPGVKRILSIGISAARESVGPSLKYIAIGLVGVALLGAFLPHNSLQKSMNFDNPYAPLLMSALAVPVYATPMLAMSQLGMMFAHANSVGAAFVLLTLGAGLNLGLVYWMIRNFSLQKTLVWFALLLVIVLGIAYGVERPLFPADIDPANHSHAFDIYAQPFHLAPSNPIQAIKTKWGHDILPYEWYALSMLGVLMTCGLALRKVEQTHDVEVWLRVKSEREQGSKLDRQVSAPVLGMVAIGMLILFSIVGCFVYYPPKDEIFEEMQIARAEVLTAAMTGDAQHASYWIELLDDWSRKLEVSTYLREWELSDYRAMKSRLLREHLEMLEHAVEDEEKDEIETYRIKVNNAYSRMKQSYEDPLLLTSY
;
A
#
# COMPACT_ATOMS: atom_id res chain seq x y z
N MET A 1 2.69 -15.05 29.14
CA MET A 1 1.75 -15.24 28.00
C MET A 1 0.81 -14.05 27.82
N LEU A 2 -0.07 -13.71 28.76
CA LEU A 2 -1.00 -12.59 28.61
C LEU A 2 -0.31 -11.23 28.34
N LEU A 3 0.76 -10.93 29.08
CA LEU A 3 1.54 -9.71 28.86
C LEU A 3 2.10 -9.61 27.44
N MET A 4 2.58 -10.74 26.91
CA MET A 4 3.14 -10.85 25.56
C MET A 4 2.09 -10.60 24.48
N ILE A 5 0.89 -11.19 24.64
CA ILE A 5 -0.25 -11.00 23.74
C ILE A 5 -0.71 -9.53 23.75
N ILE A 6 -0.84 -8.91 24.93
CA ILE A 6 -1.26 -7.51 25.05
C ILE A 6 -0.21 -6.58 24.43
N SER A 7 1.08 -6.79 24.73
CA SER A 7 2.16 -6.01 24.13
C SER A 7 2.21 -6.19 22.62
N GLY A 8 2.07 -7.41 22.11
CA GLY A 8 2.01 -7.70 20.67
C GLY A 8 0.83 -7.01 19.99
N PHE A 9 -0.36 -7.06 20.59
CA PHE A 9 -1.55 -6.35 20.12
C PHE A 9 -1.30 -4.85 20.00
N ILE A 10 -0.77 -4.22 21.05
CA ILE A 10 -0.52 -2.77 21.07
C ILE A 10 0.51 -2.37 19.99
N VAL A 11 1.59 -3.15 19.86
CA VAL A 11 2.62 -2.91 18.84
C VAL A 11 2.00 -2.94 17.45
N ARG A 12 1.31 -4.03 17.10
CA ARG A 12 0.74 -4.24 15.77
C ARG A 12 -0.38 -3.25 15.46
N PHE A 13 -1.22 -2.91 16.45
CA PHE A 13 -2.26 -1.90 16.28
C PHE A 13 -1.68 -0.53 15.91
N VAL A 14 -0.68 -0.05 16.67
CA VAL A 14 -0.10 1.28 16.45
C VAL A 14 0.75 1.32 15.18
N GLN A 15 1.52 0.26 14.90
CA GLN A 15 2.27 0.14 13.64
C GLN A 15 1.34 0.22 12.44
N CYS A 16 0.29 -0.61 12.42
CA CYS A 16 -0.68 -0.63 11.34
C CYS A 16 -1.41 0.70 11.19
N LEU A 17 -1.79 1.34 12.31
CA LEU A 17 -2.42 2.66 12.28
C LEU A 17 -1.48 3.74 11.74
N ALA A 18 -0.21 3.75 12.12
CA ALA A 18 0.78 4.72 11.64
C ALA A 18 1.03 4.55 10.13
N GLN A 19 1.24 3.32 9.67
CA GLN A 19 1.42 2.99 8.25
C GLN A 19 0.16 3.31 7.41
N ALA A 20 -1.03 3.11 7.97
CA ALA A 20 -2.29 3.40 7.28
C ALA A 20 -2.70 4.88 7.32
N ALA A 21 -2.21 5.67 8.29
CA ALA A 21 -2.60 7.06 8.49
C ALA A 21 -2.52 7.96 7.23
N PRO A 22 -1.42 7.97 6.44
CA PRO A 22 -1.36 8.81 5.24
C PRO A 22 -2.43 8.43 4.22
N PHE A 23 -2.70 7.14 4.05
CA PHE A 23 -3.71 6.64 3.12
C PHE A 23 -5.14 6.88 3.61
N ILE A 24 -5.38 6.80 4.93
CA ILE A 24 -6.68 7.14 5.54
C ILE A 24 -6.96 8.63 5.34
N LEU A 25 -5.97 9.51 5.57
CA LEU A 25 -6.10 10.94 5.30
C LEU A 25 -6.47 11.20 3.85
N THR A 26 -5.73 10.62 2.89
CA THR A 26 -6.06 10.72 1.47
C THR A 26 -7.49 10.25 1.19
N GLY A 27 -7.90 9.12 1.76
CA GLY A 27 -9.24 8.57 1.64
C GLY A 27 -10.35 9.54 2.10
N LEU A 28 -10.17 10.16 3.26
CA LEU A 28 -11.09 11.15 3.83
C LEU A 28 -11.21 12.40 2.96
N PHE A 29 -10.09 12.92 2.46
CA PHE A 29 -10.09 14.09 1.57
C PHE A 29 -10.68 13.78 0.20
N VAL A 30 -10.36 12.63 -0.39
CA VAL A 30 -10.97 12.20 -1.67
C VAL A 30 -12.47 12.05 -1.51
N ALA A 31 -12.94 11.40 -0.44
CA ALA A 31 -14.38 11.29 -0.17
C ALA A 31 -15.05 12.67 -0.02
N ALA A 32 -14.39 13.60 0.68
CA ALA A 32 -14.88 14.97 0.83
C ALA A 32 -14.89 15.76 -0.50
N ILE A 33 -13.90 15.56 -1.38
CA ILE A 33 -13.86 16.16 -2.72
C ILE A 33 -15.00 15.61 -3.58
N LEU A 34 -15.22 14.28 -3.57
CA LEU A 34 -16.32 13.65 -4.29
C LEU A 34 -17.67 14.21 -3.82
N GLN A 35 -17.84 14.38 -2.51
CA GLN A 35 -19.07 14.92 -1.93
C GLN A 35 -19.26 16.42 -2.21
N ARG A 36 -18.29 17.27 -1.87
CA ARG A 36 -18.46 18.72 -1.83
C ARG A 36 -18.13 19.44 -3.14
N MET A 37 -17.42 18.80 -4.07
CA MET A 37 -16.97 19.43 -5.32
C MET A 37 -17.59 18.80 -6.56
N LEU A 38 -17.60 17.46 -6.66
CA LEU A 38 -18.17 16.76 -7.82
C LEU A 38 -19.69 16.62 -7.68
N GLY A 39 -20.14 16.21 -6.49
CA GLY A 39 -21.52 15.79 -6.24
C GLY A 39 -21.88 14.49 -6.98
N ALA A 40 -23.03 13.92 -6.64
CA ALA A 40 -23.43 12.59 -7.11
C ALA A 40 -23.42 12.42 -8.65
N ALA A 41 -23.87 13.42 -9.40
CA ALA A 41 -23.96 13.35 -10.86
C ALA A 41 -22.58 13.22 -11.53
N HIS A 42 -21.61 14.06 -11.14
CA HIS A 42 -20.28 14.03 -11.72
C HIS A 42 -19.45 12.86 -11.19
N THR A 43 -19.64 12.45 -9.93
CA THR A 43 -19.06 11.20 -9.43
C THR A 43 -19.52 10.02 -10.29
N ARG A 44 -20.82 9.90 -10.59
CA ARG A 44 -21.31 8.85 -11.50
C ARG A 44 -20.69 8.96 -12.89
N ALA A 45 -20.59 10.16 -13.45
CA ALA A 45 -20.00 10.37 -14.77
C ALA A 45 -18.51 9.96 -14.82
N LEU A 46 -17.75 10.31 -13.78
CA LEU A 46 -16.32 9.99 -13.66
C LEU A 46 -16.06 8.47 -13.69
N PHE A 47 -16.91 7.71 -13.00
CA PHE A 47 -16.79 6.24 -12.92
C PHE A 47 -17.62 5.51 -14.01
N GLY A 48 -18.06 6.19 -15.08
CA GLY A 48 -18.76 5.51 -16.19
C GLY A 48 -20.22 5.13 -15.95
N GLY A 49 -20.81 5.66 -14.88
CA GLY A 49 -22.19 5.42 -14.48
C GLY A 49 -22.44 3.97 -14.14
N ASN A 50 -23.37 3.33 -14.86
CA ASN A 50 -23.81 1.95 -14.62
C ASN A 50 -23.59 1.04 -15.85
N SER A 51 -22.63 1.39 -16.72
CA SER A 51 -22.26 0.61 -17.91
C SER A 51 -21.20 -0.42 -17.58
N ARG A 52 -20.98 -1.47 -18.39
CA ARG A 52 -19.83 -2.38 -18.23
C ARG A 52 -18.48 -1.66 -18.23
N ARG A 53 -18.41 -0.47 -18.85
CA ARG A 53 -17.22 0.40 -18.83
C ARG A 53 -16.89 0.93 -17.42
N SER A 54 -17.88 1.00 -16.52
CA SER A 54 -17.67 1.51 -15.16
C SER A 54 -16.72 0.64 -14.35
N LEU A 55 -16.71 -0.67 -14.57
CA LEU A 55 -15.83 -1.61 -13.87
C LEU A 55 -14.36 -1.35 -14.19
N ILE A 56 -14.03 -1.19 -15.48
CA ILE A 56 -12.66 -0.92 -15.95
C ILE A 56 -12.21 0.47 -15.51
N GLN A 57 -13.10 1.47 -15.58
CA GLN A 57 -12.80 2.83 -15.11
C GLN A 57 -12.62 2.89 -13.60
N ALA A 58 -13.45 2.20 -12.83
CA ALA A 58 -13.30 2.06 -11.39
C ALA A 58 -11.98 1.39 -11.01
N TRP A 59 -11.60 0.32 -11.71
CA TRP A 59 -10.29 -0.31 -11.52
C TRP A 59 -9.16 0.69 -11.82
N GLY A 60 -9.17 1.33 -12.99
CA GLY A 60 -8.10 2.25 -13.41
C GLY A 60 -7.98 3.48 -12.51
N ILE A 61 -9.10 4.07 -12.08
CA ILE A 61 -9.08 5.20 -11.12
C ILE A 61 -8.56 4.72 -9.76
N GLY A 62 -8.95 3.51 -9.32
CA GLY A 62 -8.43 2.91 -8.10
C GLY A 62 -6.91 2.84 -8.11
N MET A 63 -6.34 2.23 -9.15
CA MET A 63 -4.89 2.04 -9.35
C MET A 63 -4.08 3.35 -9.29
N LEU A 64 -4.70 4.48 -9.62
CA LEU A 64 -4.03 5.80 -9.65
C LEU A 64 -4.10 6.53 -8.31
N LEU A 65 -5.04 6.16 -7.43
CA LEU A 65 -5.22 6.83 -6.16
C LEU A 65 -4.31 6.20 -5.09
N PRO A 66 -3.47 6.98 -4.40
CA PRO A 66 -2.66 6.49 -3.29
C PRO A 66 -3.51 6.31 -2.03
N VAL A 67 -4.34 5.26 -2.03
CA VAL A 67 -5.19 4.87 -0.91
C VAL A 67 -4.97 3.39 -0.58
N CYS A 68 -5.28 3.01 0.67
CA CYS A 68 -5.24 1.63 1.14
C CYS A 68 -6.67 1.13 1.41
N SER A 69 -6.84 -0.14 1.78
CA SER A 69 -8.17 -0.73 1.95
C SER A 69 -8.91 -0.17 3.20
N LEU A 70 -8.21 0.49 4.12
CA LEU A 70 -8.84 1.29 5.20
C LEU A 70 -9.27 2.68 4.69
N GLY A 71 -8.40 3.35 3.91
CA GLY A 71 -8.68 4.66 3.33
C GLY A 71 -9.76 4.63 2.24
N VAL A 72 -10.01 3.48 1.62
CA VAL A 72 -11.04 3.34 0.58
C VAL A 72 -12.47 3.32 1.15
N ILE A 73 -12.66 3.00 2.43
CA ILE A 73 -13.97 2.89 3.08
C ILE A 73 -14.81 4.18 3.00
N PRO A 74 -14.27 5.37 3.36
CA PRO A 74 -15.02 6.63 3.20
C PRO A 74 -15.34 6.93 1.73
N ILE A 75 -14.42 6.61 0.79
CA ILE A 75 -14.65 6.81 -0.64
C ILE A 75 -15.78 5.90 -1.14
N ALA A 76 -15.73 4.61 -0.79
CA ALA A 76 -16.75 3.62 -1.16
C ALA A 76 -18.13 4.00 -0.59
N SER A 77 -18.18 4.54 0.64
CA SER A 77 -19.39 5.10 1.24
C SER A 77 -19.95 6.25 0.41
N GLN A 78 -19.09 7.16 -0.05
CA GLN A 78 -19.51 8.28 -0.89
C GLN A 78 -19.93 7.83 -2.29
N MET A 79 -19.26 6.85 -2.90
CA MET A 79 -19.68 6.26 -4.18
C MET A 79 -21.06 5.61 -4.07
N LYS A 80 -21.34 4.95 -2.93
CA LYS A 80 -22.66 4.39 -2.66
C LYS A 80 -23.73 5.49 -2.53
N ARG A 81 -23.45 6.57 -1.78
CA ARG A 81 -24.34 7.74 -1.69
C ARG A 81 -24.59 8.41 -3.04
N ALA A 82 -23.58 8.42 -3.91
CA ALA A 82 -23.70 8.91 -5.28
C ALA A 82 -24.51 7.96 -6.21
N GLY A 83 -24.89 6.77 -5.73
CA GLY A 83 -25.72 5.82 -6.47
C GLY A 83 -24.97 5.02 -7.55
N LEU A 84 -23.67 4.78 -7.38
CA LEU A 84 -22.92 3.87 -8.25
C LEU A 84 -23.37 2.41 -8.04
N ALA A 85 -23.25 1.59 -9.08
CA ALA A 85 -23.54 0.15 -8.99
C ALA A 85 -22.62 -0.54 -7.97
N GLY A 86 -23.15 -1.50 -7.22
CA GLY A 86 -22.42 -2.20 -6.16
C GLY A 86 -21.14 -2.86 -6.67
N GLY A 87 -21.20 -3.55 -7.81
CA GLY A 87 -20.03 -4.18 -8.44
C GLY A 87 -18.96 -3.17 -8.86
N THR A 88 -19.36 -1.97 -9.28
CA THR A 88 -18.42 -0.86 -9.56
C THR A 88 -17.73 -0.35 -8.29
N ILE A 89 -18.49 -0.21 -7.19
CA ILE A 89 -17.93 0.19 -5.90
C ILE A 89 -16.94 -0.86 -5.39
N LEU A 90 -17.27 -2.15 -5.51
CA LEU A 90 -16.42 -3.24 -5.06
C LEU A 90 -15.16 -3.39 -5.93
N ALA A 91 -15.29 -3.20 -7.25
CA ALA A 91 -14.14 -3.19 -8.15
C ALA A 91 -13.16 -2.06 -7.80
N PHE A 92 -13.66 -0.84 -7.54
CA PHE A 92 -12.83 0.28 -7.07
C PHE A 92 -12.22 -0.01 -5.69
N ALA A 93 -13.04 -0.46 -4.73
CA ALA A 93 -12.62 -0.68 -3.34
C ALA A 93 -11.50 -1.71 -3.23
N MET A 94 -11.50 -2.69 -4.12
CA MET A 94 -10.45 -3.68 -4.24
C MET A 94 -9.26 -3.15 -5.05
N ALA A 95 -9.47 -2.52 -6.21
CA ALA A 95 -8.37 -2.10 -7.07
C ALA A 95 -7.45 -1.06 -6.43
N ALA A 96 -8.02 -0.10 -5.71
CA ALA A 96 -7.26 1.03 -5.15
C ALA A 96 -6.13 0.64 -4.18
N PRO A 97 -6.33 -0.32 -3.25
CA PRO A 97 -5.24 -0.82 -2.41
C PRO A 97 -4.36 -1.90 -3.05
N LEU A 98 -4.76 -2.51 -4.17
CA LEU A 98 -3.94 -3.55 -4.80
C LEU A 98 -2.64 -2.96 -5.36
N PHE A 99 -2.74 -1.78 -5.96
CA PHE A 99 -1.60 -1.11 -6.55
C PHE A 99 -1.77 0.40 -6.43
N ASN A 100 -0.65 1.09 -6.21
CA ASN A 100 -0.53 2.51 -6.46
C ASN A 100 0.75 2.75 -7.28
N PRO A 101 0.98 3.96 -7.83
CA PRO A 101 2.15 4.22 -8.67
C PRO A 101 3.49 3.87 -7.97
N LEU A 102 3.60 4.15 -6.66
CA LEU A 102 4.78 3.84 -5.86
C LEU A 102 5.00 2.33 -5.71
N SER A 103 3.96 1.58 -5.36
CA SER A 103 4.02 0.14 -5.12
C SER A 103 4.24 -0.63 -6.41
N LEU A 104 3.75 -0.14 -7.56
CA LEU A 104 4.08 -0.69 -8.87
C LEU A 104 5.56 -0.53 -9.19
N LEU A 105 6.11 0.68 -9.02
CA LEU A 105 7.54 0.94 -9.23
C LEU A 105 8.40 0.10 -8.27
N TYR A 106 7.98 -0.03 -7.02
CA TYR A 106 8.64 -0.88 -6.04
C TYR A 106 8.52 -2.37 -6.38
N GLY A 107 7.36 -2.83 -6.87
CA GLY A 107 7.22 -4.20 -7.37
C GLY A 107 8.18 -4.49 -8.53
N LEU A 108 8.43 -3.50 -9.39
CA LEU A 108 9.40 -3.61 -10.50
C LEU A 108 10.87 -3.64 -10.04
N THR A 109 11.21 -3.18 -8.82
CA THR A 109 12.56 -3.38 -8.26
C THR A 109 12.76 -4.80 -7.72
N LEU A 110 11.67 -5.47 -7.34
CA LEU A 110 11.70 -6.72 -6.59
C LEU A 110 11.47 -7.96 -7.47
N SER A 111 10.72 -7.82 -8.56
CA SER A 111 10.30 -8.92 -9.41
C SER A 111 10.49 -8.59 -10.89
N GLU A 112 10.49 -9.63 -11.73
CA GLU A 112 10.53 -9.44 -13.17
C GLU A 112 9.32 -8.62 -13.65
N PRO A 113 9.52 -7.66 -14.57
CA PRO A 113 8.43 -6.84 -15.09
C PRO A 113 7.24 -7.65 -15.63
N VAL A 114 7.51 -8.83 -16.20
CA VAL A 114 6.49 -9.74 -16.70
C VAL A 114 5.53 -10.18 -15.60
N VAL A 115 6.02 -10.47 -14.39
CA VAL A 115 5.20 -10.90 -13.25
C VAL A 115 4.30 -9.77 -12.77
N ILE A 116 4.84 -8.56 -12.63
CA ILE A 116 4.06 -7.38 -12.18
C ILE A 116 2.98 -7.01 -13.20
N ILE A 117 3.29 -7.05 -14.49
CA ILE A 117 2.32 -6.82 -15.57
C ILE A 117 1.25 -7.91 -15.56
N ALA A 118 1.64 -9.19 -15.40
CA ALA A 118 0.71 -10.30 -15.31
C ALA A 118 -0.23 -10.17 -14.11
N PHE A 119 0.28 -9.82 -12.93
CA PHE A 119 -0.50 -9.61 -11.71
C PHE A 119 -1.48 -8.44 -11.87
N THR A 120 -1.01 -7.34 -12.47
CA THR A 120 -1.84 -6.17 -12.78
C THR A 120 -2.99 -6.55 -13.71
N PHE A 121 -2.69 -7.25 -14.81
CA PHE A 121 -3.70 -7.72 -15.76
C PHE A 121 -4.67 -8.73 -15.13
N CYS A 122 -4.16 -9.68 -14.35
CA CYS A 122 -4.98 -10.64 -13.60
C CYS A 122 -5.92 -9.93 -12.64
N SER A 123 -5.47 -8.87 -11.95
CA SER A 123 -6.33 -8.07 -11.06
C SER A 123 -7.45 -7.36 -11.82
N LEU A 124 -7.17 -6.81 -13.02
CA LEU A 124 -8.18 -6.18 -13.87
C LEU A 124 -9.25 -7.19 -14.27
N VAL A 125 -8.84 -8.37 -14.73
CA VAL A 125 -9.74 -9.45 -15.13
C VAL A 125 -10.56 -9.94 -13.92
N LEU A 126 -9.89 -10.23 -12.80
CA LEU A 126 -10.49 -10.65 -11.54
C LEU A 126 -11.61 -9.70 -11.09
N LEU A 127 -11.30 -8.41 -10.96
CA LEU A 127 -12.21 -7.42 -10.38
C LEU A 127 -13.33 -7.05 -11.35
N THR A 128 -13.05 -7.05 -12.66
CA THR A 128 -14.08 -6.84 -13.68
C THR A 128 -15.07 -8.01 -13.72
N ILE A 129 -14.60 -9.27 -13.66
CA ILE A 129 -15.48 -10.44 -13.65
C ILE A 129 -16.28 -10.48 -12.34
N THR A 130 -15.61 -10.33 -11.19
CA THR A 130 -16.28 -10.41 -9.88
C THR A 130 -17.32 -9.31 -9.72
N GLY A 131 -16.97 -8.06 -10.07
CA GLY A 131 -17.91 -6.93 -10.04
C GLY A 131 -19.06 -7.09 -11.05
N GLY A 132 -18.77 -7.56 -12.27
CA GLY A 132 -19.79 -7.80 -13.28
C GLY A 132 -20.77 -8.94 -12.92
N LEU A 133 -20.27 -10.02 -12.32
CA LEU A 133 -21.11 -11.10 -11.79
C LEU A 133 -21.96 -10.60 -10.61
N TYR A 134 -21.38 -9.79 -9.73
CA TYR A 134 -22.12 -9.18 -8.63
C TYR A 134 -23.29 -8.32 -9.13
N ASP A 135 -23.04 -7.40 -10.06
CA ASP A 135 -24.10 -6.55 -10.64
C ASP A 135 -25.15 -7.36 -11.41
N ARG A 136 -24.76 -8.50 -11.98
CA ARG A 136 -25.67 -9.42 -12.67
C ARG A 136 -26.58 -10.18 -11.70
N PHE A 137 -26.06 -10.66 -10.57
CA PHE A 137 -26.85 -11.37 -9.56
C PHE A 137 -27.65 -10.42 -8.67
N PHE A 138 -27.13 -9.22 -8.42
CA PHE A 138 -27.69 -8.25 -7.51
C PHE A 138 -27.82 -6.90 -8.20
N SER A 139 -28.84 -6.76 -9.06
CA SER A 139 -29.24 -5.44 -9.54
C SER A 139 -29.87 -4.67 -8.38
N GLU A 140 -29.09 -3.79 -7.77
CA GLU A 140 -29.63 -2.87 -6.76
C GLU A 140 -30.53 -1.84 -7.41
N THR A 141 -31.70 -1.63 -6.81
CA THR A 141 -32.64 -0.59 -7.24
C THR A 141 -31.93 0.76 -7.14
N LYS A 142 -31.77 1.39 -8.30
CA LYS A 142 -31.02 2.63 -8.47
C LYS A 142 -31.82 3.78 -7.85
N GLU A 143 -31.64 4.03 -6.57
CA GLU A 143 -32.16 5.27 -5.98
C GLU A 143 -31.54 6.45 -6.74
N LYS A 144 -32.42 7.35 -7.20
CA LYS A 144 -32.00 8.59 -7.85
C LYS A 144 -31.38 9.42 -6.72
N PRO A 145 -30.08 9.74 -6.79
CA PRO A 145 -29.46 10.52 -5.72
C PRO A 145 -30.20 11.84 -5.60
N GLU A 146 -30.49 12.26 -4.37
CA GLU A 146 -31.03 13.60 -4.13
C GLU A 146 -30.02 14.62 -4.70
N PRO A 147 -30.49 15.68 -5.37
CA PRO A 147 -29.60 16.73 -5.84
C PRO A 147 -28.93 17.40 -4.64
N GLU A 148 -27.67 17.07 -4.37
CA GLU A 148 -26.85 17.82 -3.43
C GLU A 148 -26.62 19.23 -4.01
N GLU A 149 -27.15 20.26 -3.33
CA GLU A 149 -26.88 21.65 -3.69
C GLU A 149 -25.38 21.95 -3.51
N MET A 150 -24.71 22.28 -4.61
CA MET A 150 -23.30 22.68 -4.58
C MET A 150 -23.16 24.08 -3.96
N LEU A 151 -22.30 24.20 -2.95
CA LEU A 151 -21.95 25.49 -2.34
C LEU A 151 -21.40 26.46 -3.39
N GLU A 152 -21.69 27.77 -3.27
CA GLU A 152 -21.17 28.79 -4.18
C GLU A 152 -19.61 28.86 -4.19
N PRO A 153 -18.98 29.34 -5.29
CA PRO A 153 -17.52 29.44 -5.37
C PRO A 153 -16.94 30.38 -4.33
N GLY A 154 -15.90 29.95 -3.60
CA GLY A 154 -15.18 30.78 -2.63
C GLY A 154 -14.40 29.98 -1.57
N VAL A 155 -13.81 30.68 -0.60
CA VAL A 155 -13.04 30.08 0.51
C VAL A 155 -13.90 29.11 1.33
N LYS A 156 -15.18 29.42 1.53
CA LYS A 156 -16.14 28.54 2.22
C LYS A 156 -16.26 27.16 1.55
N ARG A 157 -16.14 27.09 0.21
CA ARG A 157 -16.17 25.81 -0.51
C ARG A 157 -14.92 24.97 -0.21
N ILE A 158 -13.73 25.57 -0.21
CA ILE A 158 -12.49 24.87 0.12
C ILE A 158 -12.53 24.42 1.59
N LEU A 159 -12.98 25.29 2.49
CA LEU A 159 -13.14 24.98 3.91
C LEU A 159 -14.14 23.84 4.13
N SER A 160 -15.18 23.74 3.32
CA SER A 160 -16.17 22.64 3.40
C SER A 160 -15.56 21.26 3.16
N ILE A 161 -14.46 21.17 2.39
CA ILE A 161 -13.73 19.91 2.18
C ILE A 161 -13.07 19.49 3.50
N GLY A 162 -12.33 20.40 4.15
CA GLY A 162 -11.69 20.16 5.43
C GLY A 162 -12.69 19.81 6.54
N ILE A 163 -13.81 20.55 6.61
CA ILE A 163 -14.90 20.26 7.56
C ILE A 163 -15.50 18.87 7.28
N SER A 164 -15.72 18.51 6.02
CA SER A 164 -16.31 17.21 5.68
C SER A 164 -15.35 16.06 5.97
N ALA A 165 -14.07 16.21 5.66
CA ALA A 165 -13.02 15.25 6.01
C ALA A 165 -12.92 15.09 7.54
N ALA A 166 -12.96 16.20 8.29
CA ALA A 166 -12.95 16.17 9.75
C ALA A 166 -14.19 15.46 10.33
N ARG A 167 -15.40 15.75 9.82
CA ARG A 167 -16.64 15.06 10.22
C ARG A 167 -16.57 13.57 9.92
N GLU A 168 -16.12 13.19 8.73
CA GLU A 168 -16.04 11.78 8.32
C GLU A 168 -14.98 11.02 9.14
N SER A 169 -13.89 11.68 9.56
CA SER A 169 -12.83 11.08 10.40
C SER A 169 -13.33 10.58 11.76
N VAL A 170 -14.40 11.18 12.29
CA VAL A 170 -15.08 10.78 13.54
C VAL A 170 -16.47 10.19 13.30
N GLY A 171 -16.79 9.93 12.03
CA GLY A 171 -18.08 9.43 11.56
C GLY A 171 -18.19 7.90 11.61
N PRO A 172 -19.12 7.33 10.83
CA PRO A 172 -19.29 5.88 10.74
C PRO A 172 -18.04 5.16 10.21
N SER A 173 -17.27 5.79 9.31
CA SER A 173 -16.04 5.25 8.74
C SER A 173 -15.00 4.86 9.80
N LEU A 174 -14.89 5.62 10.89
CA LEU A 174 -13.98 5.32 12.00
C LEU A 174 -14.24 3.93 12.60
N LYS A 175 -15.51 3.52 12.72
CA LYS A 175 -15.87 2.20 13.28
C LYS A 175 -15.37 1.06 12.39
N TYR A 176 -15.53 1.21 11.07
CA TYR A 176 -15.06 0.22 10.11
C TYR A 176 -13.53 0.14 10.10
N ILE A 177 -12.86 1.29 10.09
CA ILE A 177 -11.39 1.37 10.17
C ILE A 177 -10.89 0.71 11.45
N ALA A 178 -11.51 1.00 12.60
CA ALA A 178 -11.14 0.40 13.88
C ALA A 178 -11.29 -1.12 13.87
N ILE A 179 -12.36 -1.67 13.26
CA ILE A 179 -12.54 -3.13 13.12
C ILE A 179 -11.43 -3.74 12.27
N GLY A 180 -11.03 -3.08 11.18
CA GLY A 180 -9.88 -3.50 10.36
C GLY A 180 -8.59 -3.54 11.17
N LEU A 181 -8.26 -2.46 11.90
CA LEU A 181 -7.05 -2.37 12.73
C LEU A 181 -7.03 -3.40 13.87
N VAL A 182 -8.18 -3.62 14.53
CA VAL A 182 -8.32 -4.66 15.56
C VAL A 182 -8.11 -6.04 14.96
N GLY A 183 -8.57 -6.30 13.72
CA GLY A 183 -8.33 -7.54 13.00
C GLY A 183 -6.84 -7.89 12.89
N VAL A 184 -6.05 -6.94 12.41
CA VAL A 184 -4.59 -7.08 12.26
C VAL A 184 -3.92 -7.27 13.61
N ALA A 185 -4.31 -6.46 14.59
CA ALA A 185 -3.73 -6.50 15.93
C ALA A 185 -4.03 -7.83 16.64
N LEU A 186 -5.22 -8.40 16.45
CA LEU A 186 -5.56 -9.74 16.94
C LEU A 186 -4.74 -10.81 16.24
N LEU A 187 -4.64 -10.75 14.91
CA LEU A 187 -3.84 -11.71 14.16
C LEU A 187 -2.40 -11.72 14.67
N GLY A 188 -1.74 -10.55 14.73
CA GLY A 188 -0.37 -10.44 15.21
C GLY A 188 -0.21 -10.67 16.71
N ALA A 189 -1.27 -10.68 17.50
CA ALA A 189 -1.21 -11.05 18.93
C ALA A 189 -1.33 -12.56 19.16
N PHE A 190 -1.99 -13.30 18.27
CA PHE A 190 -2.26 -14.73 18.42
C PHE A 190 -1.42 -15.63 17.51
N LEU A 191 -0.96 -15.11 16.37
CA LEU A 191 -0.16 -15.86 15.42
C LEU A 191 1.28 -16.02 15.95
N PRO A 192 1.73 -17.24 16.29
CA PRO A 192 3.06 -17.44 16.84
C PRO A 192 4.14 -17.07 15.82
N HIS A 193 5.24 -16.53 16.31
CA HIS A 193 6.42 -16.26 15.50
C HIS A 193 6.94 -17.56 14.85
N ASN A 194 7.49 -17.48 13.64
CA ASN A 194 7.95 -18.62 12.83
C ASN A 194 6.88 -19.62 12.36
N SER A 195 5.60 -19.43 12.68
CA SER A 195 4.55 -20.41 12.36
C SER A 195 4.28 -20.56 10.84
N LEU A 196 4.62 -19.55 10.05
CA LEU A 196 4.34 -19.51 8.62
C LEU A 196 5.56 -19.78 7.72
N GLN A 197 6.75 -19.99 8.30
CA GLN A 197 8.01 -20.06 7.56
C GLN A 197 8.06 -21.11 6.45
N LYS A 198 7.38 -22.25 6.64
CA LYS A 198 7.35 -23.37 5.68
C LYS A 198 6.01 -23.54 4.98
N SER A 199 5.02 -22.72 5.34
CA SER A 199 3.63 -22.94 4.92
C SER A 199 3.38 -22.53 3.47
N MET A 200 4.23 -21.65 2.94
CA MET A 200 4.03 -21.00 1.62
C MET A 200 5.07 -21.43 0.58
N ASN A 201 5.81 -22.50 0.84
CA ASN A 201 6.77 -23.07 -0.11
C ASN A 201 6.05 -23.49 -1.40
N PHE A 202 6.74 -23.38 -2.54
CA PHE A 202 6.20 -23.76 -3.84
C PHE A 202 5.74 -25.22 -3.91
N ASP A 203 6.45 -26.13 -3.24
CA ASP A 203 6.10 -27.55 -3.21
C ASP A 203 4.76 -27.84 -2.52
N ASN A 204 4.20 -26.88 -1.79
CA ASN A 204 2.92 -27.05 -1.11
C ASN A 204 1.75 -26.68 -2.03
N PRO A 205 0.99 -27.65 -2.56
CA PRO A 205 -0.18 -27.35 -3.41
C PRO A 205 -1.30 -26.62 -2.65
N TYR A 206 -1.27 -26.60 -1.32
CA TYR A 206 -2.24 -25.89 -0.49
C TYR A 206 -1.81 -24.46 -0.15
N ALA A 207 -0.63 -23.99 -0.59
CA ALA A 207 -0.12 -22.66 -0.24
C ALA A 207 -1.08 -21.51 -0.63
N PRO A 208 -1.63 -21.42 -1.87
CA PRO A 208 -2.61 -20.38 -2.21
C PRO A 208 -3.88 -20.44 -1.35
N LEU A 209 -4.33 -21.65 -1.00
CA LEU A 209 -5.52 -21.85 -0.16
C LEU A 209 -5.27 -21.41 1.29
N LEU A 210 -4.16 -21.81 1.88
CA LEU A 210 -3.75 -21.39 3.23
C LEU A 210 -3.57 -19.87 3.29
N MET A 211 -2.95 -19.29 2.26
CA MET A 211 -2.80 -17.84 2.16
C MET A 211 -4.16 -17.15 2.12
N SER A 212 -5.16 -17.71 1.44
CA SER A 212 -6.48 -17.07 1.37
C SER A 212 -7.18 -16.99 2.74
N ALA A 213 -6.97 -17.98 3.60
CA ALA A 213 -7.50 -17.99 4.96
C ALA A 213 -6.81 -16.95 5.86
N LEU A 214 -5.51 -16.73 5.64
CA LEU A 214 -4.69 -15.80 6.39
C LEU A 214 -4.81 -14.34 5.89
N ALA A 215 -4.93 -14.13 4.58
CA ALA A 215 -4.79 -12.82 3.96
C ALA A 215 -5.91 -11.84 4.35
N VAL A 216 -7.14 -12.33 4.54
CA VAL A 216 -8.28 -11.48 4.89
C VAL A 216 -8.11 -10.71 6.21
N PRO A 217 -7.66 -11.33 7.32
CA PRO A 217 -7.35 -10.60 8.55
C PRO A 217 -6.00 -9.89 8.55
N VAL A 218 -5.06 -10.26 7.67
CA VAL A 218 -3.68 -9.72 7.65
C VAL A 218 -3.63 -8.22 7.42
N TYR A 219 -4.47 -7.65 6.54
CA TYR A 219 -4.37 -6.28 6.01
C TYR A 219 -2.93 -5.80 5.81
N ALA A 220 -2.49 -5.77 4.56
CA ALA A 220 -1.23 -5.19 4.18
C ALA A 220 -1.45 -3.83 3.51
N THR A 221 -0.62 -2.84 3.81
CA THR A 221 -0.55 -1.65 2.96
C THR A 221 0.02 -2.05 1.58
N PRO A 222 -0.24 -1.28 0.51
CA PRO A 222 0.24 -1.63 -0.83
C PRO A 222 1.77 -1.84 -0.88
N MET A 223 2.53 -0.99 -0.18
CA MET A 223 3.99 -1.12 -0.07
C MET A 223 4.40 -2.38 0.68
N LEU A 224 3.74 -2.67 1.81
CA LEU A 224 4.02 -3.87 2.59
C LEU A 224 3.72 -5.14 1.77
N ALA A 225 2.61 -5.17 1.04
CA ALA A 225 2.25 -6.30 0.19
C ALA A 225 3.28 -6.54 -0.92
N MET A 226 3.79 -5.47 -1.54
CA MET A 226 4.83 -5.59 -2.58
C MET A 226 6.17 -6.02 -2.01
N SER A 227 6.56 -5.50 -0.85
CA SER A 227 7.77 -5.94 -0.14
C SER A 227 7.70 -7.44 0.16
N GLN A 228 6.57 -7.92 0.68
CA GLN A 228 6.40 -9.35 0.95
C GLN A 228 6.38 -10.21 -0.31
N LEU A 229 5.78 -9.72 -1.39
CA LEU A 229 5.84 -10.38 -2.69
C LEU A 229 7.29 -10.53 -3.18
N GLY A 230 8.14 -9.51 -3.01
CA GLY A 230 9.57 -9.60 -3.33
C GLY A 230 10.31 -10.65 -2.50
N MET A 231 10.12 -10.63 -1.17
CA MET A 231 10.71 -11.63 -0.28
C MET A 231 10.22 -13.05 -0.60
N MET A 232 8.95 -13.20 -0.99
CA MET A 232 8.42 -14.49 -1.42
C MET A 232 9.13 -15.02 -2.66
N PHE A 233 9.38 -14.16 -3.65
CA PHE A 233 10.09 -14.58 -4.86
C PHE A 233 11.58 -14.85 -4.62
N ALA A 234 12.23 -14.07 -3.74
CA ALA A 234 13.61 -14.30 -3.36
C ALA A 234 13.82 -15.69 -2.70
N HIS A 235 12.83 -16.17 -1.96
CA HIS A 235 12.87 -17.50 -1.32
C HIS A 235 12.20 -18.62 -2.15
N ALA A 236 11.84 -18.34 -3.41
CA ALA A 236 11.08 -19.24 -4.30
C ALA A 236 9.80 -19.83 -3.66
N ASN A 237 9.07 -19.00 -2.92
CA ASN A 237 7.73 -19.34 -2.41
C ASN A 237 6.69 -19.36 -3.53
N SER A 238 5.50 -19.91 -3.21
CA SER A 238 4.38 -20.03 -4.15
C SER A 238 3.95 -18.67 -4.75
N VAL A 239 3.93 -18.60 -6.09
CA VAL A 239 3.54 -17.39 -6.84
C VAL A 239 2.04 -17.14 -6.73
N GLY A 240 1.23 -18.19 -6.70
CA GLY A 240 -0.20 -18.09 -6.47
C GLY A 240 -0.49 -17.62 -5.05
N ALA A 241 0.28 -18.04 -4.04
CA ALA A 241 0.17 -17.49 -2.69
C ALA A 241 0.54 -15.99 -2.66
N ALA A 242 1.57 -15.56 -3.39
CA ALA A 242 1.90 -14.14 -3.51
C ALA A 242 0.75 -13.34 -4.16
N PHE A 243 0.13 -13.88 -5.21
CA PHE A 243 -1.06 -13.27 -5.84
C PHE A 243 -2.26 -13.19 -4.88
N VAL A 244 -2.50 -14.24 -4.08
CA VAL A 244 -3.56 -14.25 -3.05
C VAL A 244 -3.28 -13.22 -1.96
N LEU A 245 -2.02 -13.12 -1.49
CA LEU A 245 -1.62 -12.11 -0.51
C LEU A 245 -1.81 -10.69 -1.05
N LEU A 246 -1.43 -10.45 -2.31
CA LEU A 246 -1.63 -9.16 -2.95
C LEU A 246 -3.12 -8.82 -3.09
N THR A 247 -3.92 -9.75 -3.62
CA THR A 247 -5.34 -9.50 -3.91
C THR A 247 -6.21 -9.43 -2.66
N LEU A 248 -6.05 -10.36 -1.72
CA LEU A 248 -6.88 -10.40 -0.50
C LEU A 248 -6.22 -9.66 0.66
N GLY A 249 -4.90 -9.76 0.81
CA GLY A 249 -4.17 -9.15 1.93
C GLY A 249 -4.06 -7.64 1.79
N ALA A 250 -3.71 -7.12 0.61
CA ALA A 250 -3.76 -5.68 0.38
C ALA A 250 -5.20 -5.19 0.15
N GLY A 251 -5.95 -5.96 -0.63
CA GLY A 251 -7.25 -5.57 -1.13
C GLY A 251 -8.41 -5.60 -0.13
N LEU A 252 -8.36 -6.49 0.86
CA LEU A 252 -9.41 -6.64 1.87
C LEU A 252 -8.91 -6.35 3.28
N ASN A 253 -9.87 -6.08 4.16
CA ASN A 253 -9.70 -6.11 5.61
C ASN A 253 -11.07 -6.36 6.26
N LEU A 254 -11.06 -6.76 7.54
CA LEU A 254 -12.30 -7.04 8.28
C LEU A 254 -13.23 -5.82 8.36
N GLY A 255 -12.69 -4.60 8.37
CA GLY A 255 -13.44 -3.35 8.36
C GLY A 255 -14.26 -3.16 7.08
N LEU A 256 -13.63 -3.38 5.92
CA LEU A 256 -14.28 -3.29 4.61
C LEU A 256 -15.34 -4.39 4.45
N VAL A 257 -15.06 -5.62 4.88
CA VAL A 257 -16.03 -6.71 4.89
C VAL A 257 -17.25 -6.35 5.75
N TYR A 258 -17.02 -5.81 6.96
CA TYR A 258 -18.12 -5.37 7.82
C TYR A 258 -18.91 -4.19 7.23
N TRP A 259 -18.22 -3.24 6.59
CA TRP A 259 -18.87 -2.16 5.83
C TRP A 259 -19.77 -2.71 4.73
N MET A 260 -19.31 -3.72 3.97
CA MET A 260 -20.11 -4.38 2.94
C MET A 260 -21.34 -5.06 3.53
N ILE A 261 -21.21 -5.80 4.63
CA ILE A 261 -22.36 -6.45 5.31
C ILE A 261 -23.42 -5.42 5.70
N ARG A 262 -23.00 -4.28 6.26
CA ARG A 262 -23.92 -3.21 6.67
C ARG A 262 -24.57 -2.49 5.51
N ASN A 263 -23.91 -2.43 4.35
CA ASN A 263 -24.38 -1.67 3.20
C ASN A 263 -25.12 -2.51 2.15
N PHE A 264 -24.73 -3.75 1.93
CA PHE A 264 -25.24 -4.61 0.86
C PHE A 264 -25.99 -5.85 1.38
N SER A 265 -26.04 -6.05 2.71
CA SER A 265 -26.49 -7.27 3.41
C SER A 265 -25.45 -8.39 3.47
N LEU A 266 -25.57 -9.24 4.50
CA LEU A 266 -24.68 -10.37 4.73
C LEU A 266 -24.69 -11.37 3.56
N GLN A 267 -25.87 -11.68 3.02
CA GLN A 267 -26.02 -12.69 1.95
C GLN A 267 -25.29 -12.27 0.68
N LYS A 268 -25.47 -11.02 0.24
CA LYS A 268 -24.78 -10.49 -0.95
C LYS A 268 -23.27 -10.46 -0.75
N THR A 269 -22.81 -10.06 0.43
CA THR A 269 -21.38 -10.05 0.78
C THR A 269 -20.78 -11.46 0.76
N LEU A 270 -21.48 -12.46 1.31
CA LEU A 270 -21.01 -13.85 1.30
C LEU A 270 -20.94 -14.42 -0.13
N VAL A 271 -21.94 -14.17 -0.96
CA VAL A 271 -21.92 -14.59 -2.37
C VAL A 271 -20.78 -13.91 -3.12
N TRP A 272 -20.60 -12.60 -2.94
CA TRP A 272 -19.49 -11.88 -3.54
C TRP A 272 -18.13 -12.42 -3.09
N PHE A 273 -17.96 -12.66 -1.80
CA PHE A 273 -16.72 -13.18 -1.23
C PHE A 273 -16.41 -14.60 -1.73
N ALA A 274 -17.44 -15.46 -1.84
CA ALA A 274 -17.29 -16.79 -2.42
C ALA A 274 -16.89 -16.72 -3.91
N LEU A 275 -17.52 -15.83 -4.69
CA LEU A 275 -17.15 -15.60 -6.09
C LEU A 275 -15.70 -15.10 -6.20
N LEU A 276 -15.32 -14.13 -5.37
CA LEU A 276 -13.97 -13.60 -5.31
C LEU A 276 -12.96 -14.71 -5.00
N LEU A 277 -13.20 -15.51 -3.96
CA LEU A 277 -12.31 -16.62 -3.59
C LEU A 277 -12.15 -17.65 -4.71
N VAL A 278 -13.24 -18.06 -5.36
CA VAL A 278 -13.18 -19.03 -6.45
C VAL A 278 -12.34 -18.50 -7.62
N ILE A 279 -12.54 -17.23 -8.01
CA ILE A 279 -11.80 -16.64 -9.14
C ILE A 279 -10.35 -16.36 -8.75
N VAL A 280 -10.09 -15.83 -7.54
CA VAL A 280 -8.72 -15.60 -7.03
C VAL A 280 -7.94 -16.91 -7.01
N LEU A 281 -8.50 -17.98 -6.43
CA LEU A 281 -7.83 -19.28 -6.38
C LEU A 281 -7.64 -19.88 -7.79
N GLY A 282 -8.66 -19.76 -8.65
CA GLY A 282 -8.54 -20.22 -10.05
C GLY A 282 -7.42 -19.55 -10.81
N ILE A 283 -7.26 -18.22 -10.64
CA ILE A 283 -6.14 -17.47 -11.23
C ILE A 283 -4.82 -17.84 -10.54
N ALA A 284 -4.79 -17.89 -9.20
CA ALA A 284 -3.59 -18.21 -8.42
C ALA A 284 -2.96 -19.54 -8.84
N TYR A 285 -3.77 -20.61 -8.93
CA TYR A 285 -3.30 -21.91 -9.42
C TYR A 285 -2.93 -21.90 -10.91
N GLY A 286 -3.57 -21.03 -11.70
CA GLY A 286 -3.26 -20.86 -13.12
C GLY A 286 -1.92 -20.16 -13.36
N VAL A 287 -1.54 -19.20 -12.50
CA VAL A 287 -0.29 -18.43 -12.61
C VAL A 287 0.89 -19.08 -11.88
N GLU A 288 0.62 -20.05 -10.99
CA GLU A 288 1.63 -20.73 -10.17
C GLU A 288 2.81 -21.27 -10.97
N ARG A 289 2.55 -22.01 -12.05
CA ARG A 289 3.61 -22.63 -12.88
C ARG A 289 4.20 -21.69 -13.94
N PRO A 290 3.40 -20.91 -14.70
CA PRO A 290 3.95 -20.07 -15.76
C PRO A 290 4.85 -18.94 -15.29
N LEU A 291 4.68 -18.48 -14.04
CA LEU A 291 5.43 -17.35 -13.49
C LEU A 291 6.42 -17.77 -12.39
N PHE A 292 6.65 -19.07 -12.19
CA PHE A 292 7.62 -19.53 -11.19
C PHE A 292 9.05 -19.22 -11.65
N PRO A 293 9.87 -18.55 -10.82
CA PRO A 293 11.27 -18.31 -11.16
C PRO A 293 12.03 -19.64 -11.16
N ALA A 294 12.46 -20.08 -12.35
CA ALA A 294 13.19 -21.35 -12.51
C ALA A 294 14.66 -21.27 -12.06
N ASP A 295 15.17 -20.05 -11.86
CA ASP A 295 16.58 -19.75 -11.64
C ASP A 295 16.96 -19.58 -10.15
N ILE A 296 16.01 -19.80 -9.22
CA ILE A 296 16.20 -19.61 -7.77
C ILE A 296 16.05 -20.95 -7.05
N ASP A 297 17.04 -21.32 -6.24
CA ASP A 297 16.95 -22.52 -5.40
C ASP A 297 15.94 -22.29 -4.24
N PRO A 298 15.00 -23.22 -4.01
CA PRO A 298 13.99 -23.05 -2.96
C PRO A 298 14.59 -22.96 -1.56
N ALA A 299 14.41 -21.82 -0.90
CA ALA A 299 14.74 -21.70 0.51
C ALA A 299 13.71 -22.49 1.33
N ASN A 300 14.20 -23.40 2.18
CA ASN A 300 13.32 -24.25 3.01
C ASN A 300 12.65 -23.51 4.20
N HIS A 301 12.82 -22.19 4.30
CA HIS A 301 12.23 -21.32 5.30
C HIS A 301 12.15 -19.88 4.75
N SER A 302 11.11 -19.14 5.15
CA SER A 302 10.94 -17.74 4.76
C SER A 302 10.48 -16.88 5.92
N HIS A 303 11.19 -15.78 6.16
CA HIS A 303 10.88 -14.79 7.19
C HIS A 303 9.86 -13.72 6.74
N ALA A 304 9.42 -13.76 5.48
CA ALA A 304 8.47 -12.81 4.91
C ALA A 304 7.19 -12.62 5.78
N PHE A 305 6.72 -13.69 6.41
CA PHE A 305 5.46 -13.66 7.14
C PHE A 305 5.57 -13.26 8.61
N ASP A 306 6.79 -13.09 9.13
CA ASP A 306 7.00 -12.75 10.54
C ASP A 306 6.46 -11.34 10.90
N ILE A 307 6.33 -10.46 9.90
CA ILE A 307 5.70 -9.16 10.04
C ILE A 307 4.20 -9.24 10.40
N TYR A 308 3.55 -10.37 10.12
CA TYR A 308 2.15 -10.61 10.47
C TYR A 308 1.99 -11.34 11.80
N ALA A 309 3.08 -11.92 12.32
CA ALA A 309 3.10 -12.71 13.54
C ALA A 309 3.43 -11.87 14.77
N GLN A 310 3.53 -12.54 15.92
CA GLN A 310 3.85 -11.89 17.18
C GLN A 310 5.26 -11.28 17.19
N PRO A 311 5.40 -9.98 17.56
CA PRO A 311 6.68 -9.28 17.49
C PRO A 311 7.65 -9.63 18.63
N PHE A 312 7.22 -10.42 19.62
CA PHE A 312 8.02 -10.82 20.77
C PHE A 312 8.09 -12.35 20.86
N HIS A 313 9.30 -12.89 20.93
CA HIS A 313 9.56 -14.33 21.13
C HIS A 313 9.40 -14.75 22.59
N LEU A 314 9.77 -13.87 23.52
CA LEU A 314 9.69 -14.06 24.96
C LEU A 314 8.93 -12.88 25.57
N ALA A 315 8.28 -13.12 26.72
CA ALA A 315 7.58 -12.05 27.42
C ALA A 315 8.59 -10.97 27.87
N PRO A 316 8.45 -9.71 27.43
CA PRO A 316 9.41 -8.68 27.77
C PRO A 316 9.37 -8.37 29.27
N SER A 317 10.54 -8.27 29.90
CA SER A 317 10.67 -7.91 31.32
C SER A 317 10.17 -6.49 31.59
N ASN A 318 10.39 -5.57 30.65
CA ASN A 318 9.79 -4.22 30.63
C ASN A 318 8.98 -4.00 29.33
N PRO A 319 7.66 -4.23 29.35
CA PRO A 319 6.83 -4.17 28.15
C PRO A 319 6.79 -2.77 27.53
N ILE A 320 6.80 -1.71 28.34
CA ILE A 320 6.72 -0.33 27.83
C ILE A 320 7.98 0.03 27.03
N GLN A 321 9.16 -0.35 27.54
CA GLN A 321 10.42 -0.09 26.85
C GLN A 321 10.51 -0.90 25.56
N ALA A 322 10.15 -2.19 25.61
CA ALA A 322 10.16 -3.05 24.44
C ALA A 322 9.22 -2.55 23.32
N ILE A 323 8.02 -2.07 23.68
CA ILE A 323 7.08 -1.45 22.74
C ILE A 323 7.68 -0.19 22.11
N LYS A 324 8.26 0.71 22.92
CA LYS A 324 8.88 1.94 22.42
C LYS A 324 10.05 1.66 21.48
N THR A 325 10.89 0.68 21.79
CA THR A 325 12.01 0.28 20.92
C THR A 325 11.49 -0.23 19.58
N LYS A 326 10.47 -1.10 19.57
CA LYS A 326 9.85 -1.60 18.33
C LYS A 326 9.23 -0.49 17.49
N TRP A 327 8.55 0.47 18.12
CA TRP A 327 8.00 1.62 17.39
C TRP A 327 9.07 2.56 16.84
N GLY A 328 10.19 2.74 17.55
CA GLY A 328 11.30 3.55 17.06
C GLY A 328 12.00 2.95 15.84
N HIS A 329 11.98 1.62 15.72
CA HIS A 329 12.58 0.89 14.61
C HIS A 329 11.62 0.72 13.41
N ASP A 330 10.36 0.33 13.68
CA ASP A 330 9.45 -0.14 12.63
C ASP A 330 8.53 0.96 12.05
N ILE A 331 8.42 2.13 12.71
CA ILE A 331 7.57 3.25 12.26
C ILE A 331 8.44 4.36 11.69
N LEU A 332 8.23 4.67 10.42
CA LEU A 332 9.03 5.66 9.71
C LEU A 332 8.68 7.09 10.15
N PRO A 333 9.63 8.06 10.10
CA PRO A 333 9.38 9.42 10.57
C PRO A 333 8.16 10.10 9.92
N TYR A 334 7.93 9.87 8.63
CA TYR A 334 6.79 10.45 7.92
C TYR A 334 5.44 9.85 8.33
N GLU A 335 5.41 8.61 8.80
CA GLU A 335 4.21 7.95 9.31
C GLU A 335 3.76 8.59 10.62
N TRP A 336 4.71 9.00 11.46
CA TRP A 336 4.41 9.79 12.67
C TRP A 336 3.79 11.14 12.33
N TYR A 337 4.29 11.85 11.32
CA TYR A 337 3.69 13.11 10.87
C TYR A 337 2.27 12.89 10.36
N ALA A 338 2.04 11.88 9.52
CA ALA A 338 0.71 11.55 9.03
C ALA A 338 -0.25 11.15 10.16
N LEU A 339 0.22 10.35 11.13
CA LEU A 339 -0.57 9.96 12.30
C LEU A 339 -0.95 11.18 13.15
N SER A 340 -0.03 12.12 13.35
CA SER A 340 -0.29 13.35 14.08
C SER A 340 -1.34 14.23 13.37
N MET A 341 -1.24 14.35 12.03
CA MET A 341 -2.20 15.09 11.22
C MET A 341 -3.59 14.45 11.25
N LEU A 342 -3.68 13.12 11.21
CA LEU A 342 -4.92 12.39 11.41
C LEU A 342 -5.53 12.66 12.79
N GLY A 343 -4.69 12.66 13.83
CA GLY A 343 -5.11 13.02 15.19
C GLY A 343 -5.68 14.44 15.29
N VAL A 344 -5.03 15.43 14.67
CA VAL A 344 -5.53 16.82 14.59
C VAL A 344 -6.85 16.89 13.83
N LEU A 345 -6.96 16.18 12.70
CA LEU A 345 -8.19 16.15 11.92
C LEU A 345 -9.36 15.56 12.73
N MET A 346 -9.10 14.48 13.49
CA MET A 346 -10.09 13.86 14.37
C MET A 346 -10.48 14.75 15.54
N THR A 347 -9.54 15.46 16.18
CA THR A 347 -9.88 16.41 17.26
C THR A 347 -10.71 17.57 16.72
N CYS A 348 -10.38 18.10 15.53
CA CYS A 348 -11.22 19.05 14.80
C CYS A 348 -12.63 18.47 14.54
N GLY A 349 -12.73 17.22 14.11
CA GLY A 349 -14.02 16.53 13.89
C GLY A 349 -14.86 16.42 15.16
N LEU A 350 -14.25 16.06 16.30
CA LEU A 350 -14.93 16.01 17.60
C LEU A 350 -15.38 17.40 18.06
N ALA A 351 -14.53 18.43 17.88
CA ALA A 351 -14.87 19.80 18.20
C ALA A 351 -16.04 20.31 17.34
N LEU A 352 -16.02 20.06 16.04
CA LEU A 352 -17.11 20.38 15.11
C LEU A 352 -18.42 19.71 15.53
N ARG A 353 -18.38 18.42 15.89
CA ARG A 353 -19.56 17.70 16.37
C ARG A 353 -20.15 18.32 17.65
N LYS A 354 -19.32 18.90 18.52
CA LYS A 354 -19.77 19.63 19.71
C LYS A 354 -20.36 21.00 19.35
N VAL A 355 -19.74 21.72 18.42
CA VAL A 355 -20.23 23.02 17.93
C VAL A 355 -21.58 22.86 17.23
N GLU A 356 -21.78 21.80 16.43
CA GLU A 356 -23.01 21.50 15.71
C GLU A 356 -24.23 21.27 16.61
N GLN A 357 -24.02 20.91 17.87
CA GLN A 357 -25.11 20.82 18.85
C GLN A 357 -25.71 22.20 19.18
N THR A 358 -24.98 23.29 18.89
CA THR A 358 -25.35 24.67 19.22
C THR A 358 -25.48 25.59 18.00
N HIS A 359 -24.73 25.32 16.93
CA HIS A 359 -24.68 26.16 15.74
C HIS A 359 -24.69 25.28 14.48
N ASP A 360 -25.59 25.56 13.53
CA ASP A 360 -25.61 24.85 12.26
C ASP A 360 -24.50 25.37 11.33
N VAL A 361 -23.38 24.67 11.35
CA VAL A 361 -22.20 24.97 10.52
C VAL A 361 -22.53 24.84 9.03
N GLU A 362 -23.50 24.00 8.62
CA GLU A 362 -23.89 23.90 7.22
C GLU A 362 -24.63 25.15 6.75
N VAL A 363 -25.51 25.70 7.58
CA VAL A 363 -26.19 26.97 7.29
C VAL A 363 -25.17 28.09 7.13
N TRP A 364 -24.17 28.18 8.01
CA TRP A 364 -23.09 29.18 7.90
C TRP A 364 -22.26 29.06 6.61
N LEU A 365 -21.99 27.82 6.17
CA LEU A 365 -21.30 27.57 4.89
C LEU A 365 -22.14 28.01 3.69
N ARG A 366 -23.47 27.91 3.78
CA ARG A 366 -24.42 28.33 2.73
C ARG A 366 -24.67 29.84 2.71
N VAL A 367 -24.42 30.58 3.79
CA VAL A 367 -24.57 32.04 3.81
C VAL A 367 -23.68 32.65 2.74
N LYS A 368 -24.31 33.29 1.76
CA LYS A 368 -23.67 33.95 0.63
C LYS A 368 -22.78 35.08 1.13
N SER A 369 -21.51 35.04 0.77
CA SER A 369 -20.63 36.22 0.95
C SER A 369 -21.01 37.22 -0.13
N GLU A 370 -21.31 38.45 0.23
CA GLU A 370 -21.38 39.54 -0.73
C GLU A 370 -20.02 39.62 -1.43
N ARG A 371 -20.00 39.45 -2.76
CA ARG A 371 -18.79 39.57 -3.57
C ARG A 371 -18.82 40.95 -4.23
N GLU A 372 -17.82 41.78 -3.93
CA GLU A 372 -17.49 42.91 -4.78
C GLU A 372 -17.10 42.40 -6.18
N GLN A 373 -17.58 43.06 -7.23
CA GLN A 373 -17.27 42.71 -8.62
C GLN A 373 -15.76 42.88 -8.87
N GLY A 374 -15.00 41.79 -8.82
CA GLY A 374 -13.55 41.79 -9.01
C GLY A 374 -13.13 41.38 -10.42
N SER A 375 -12.20 42.16 -11.00
CA SER A 375 -11.17 41.86 -12.01
C SER A 375 -11.44 40.83 -13.15
N LYS A 376 -10.89 41.08 -14.34
CA LYS A 376 -10.87 40.14 -15.49
C LYS A 376 -10.24 38.76 -15.19
N LEU A 377 -9.49 38.64 -14.09
CA LEU A 377 -8.90 37.38 -13.62
C LEU A 377 -9.83 36.56 -12.70
N ASP A 378 -10.96 37.11 -12.23
CA ASP A 378 -11.94 36.41 -11.39
C ASP A 378 -12.96 35.63 -12.25
N ARG A 379 -12.48 34.59 -12.95
CA ARG A 379 -13.35 33.66 -13.67
C ARG A 379 -13.94 32.63 -12.72
N GLN A 380 -15.26 32.52 -12.70
CA GLN A 380 -15.96 31.49 -11.94
C GLN A 380 -15.68 30.10 -12.53
N VAL A 381 -14.90 29.29 -11.84
CA VAL A 381 -14.67 27.88 -12.18
C VAL A 381 -15.76 27.02 -11.55
N SER A 382 -16.34 26.11 -12.34
CA SER A 382 -17.37 25.19 -11.84
C SER A 382 -16.78 24.21 -10.81
N ALA A 383 -17.58 23.83 -9.80
CA ALA A 383 -17.14 22.93 -8.74
C ALA A 383 -16.61 21.57 -9.25
N PRO A 384 -17.23 20.94 -10.28
CA PRO A 384 -16.75 19.67 -10.81
C PRO A 384 -15.39 19.77 -11.49
N VAL A 385 -15.11 20.88 -12.19
CA VAL A 385 -13.79 21.12 -12.81
C VAL A 385 -12.74 21.23 -11.72
N LEU A 386 -13.01 22.00 -10.67
CA LEU A 386 -12.06 22.15 -9.56
C LEU A 386 -11.82 20.81 -8.83
N GLY A 387 -12.85 19.98 -8.66
CA GLY A 387 -12.68 18.67 -8.04
C GLY A 387 -11.96 17.66 -8.93
N MET A 388 -12.21 17.65 -10.25
CA MET A 388 -11.43 16.84 -11.19
C MET A 388 -9.96 17.27 -11.20
N VAL A 389 -9.68 18.58 -11.18
CA VAL A 389 -8.32 19.10 -11.03
C VAL A 389 -7.72 18.69 -9.69
N ALA A 390 -8.47 18.72 -8.59
CA ALA A 390 -7.97 18.30 -7.28
C ALA A 390 -7.56 16.81 -7.25
N ILE A 391 -8.40 15.93 -7.82
CA ILE A 391 -8.07 14.49 -7.96
C ILE A 391 -6.86 14.32 -8.90
N GLY A 392 -6.81 15.03 -10.03
CA GLY A 392 -5.69 15.00 -10.96
C GLY A 392 -4.38 15.48 -10.33
N MET A 393 -4.42 16.54 -9.51
CA MET A 393 -3.29 17.02 -8.73
C MET A 393 -2.84 16.00 -7.69
N LEU A 394 -3.77 15.28 -7.06
CA LEU A 394 -3.43 14.22 -6.11
C LEU A 394 -2.68 13.07 -6.79
N ILE A 395 -3.11 12.67 -7.98
CA ILE A 395 -2.40 11.68 -8.81
C ILE A 395 -1.02 12.23 -9.21
N LEU A 396 -0.95 13.49 -9.66
CA LEU A 396 0.32 14.14 -10.01
C LEU A 396 1.28 14.19 -8.82
N PHE A 397 0.81 14.54 -7.62
CA PHE A 397 1.61 14.51 -6.40
C PHE A 397 2.07 13.10 -6.05
N SER A 398 1.24 12.08 -6.28
CA SER A 398 1.66 10.68 -6.12
C SER A 398 2.79 10.31 -7.08
N ILE A 399 2.74 10.78 -8.33
CA ILE A 399 3.80 10.56 -9.33
C ILE A 399 5.07 11.31 -8.92
N VAL A 400 4.96 12.59 -8.55
CA VAL A 400 6.10 13.37 -8.04
C VAL A 400 6.71 12.71 -6.79
N GLY A 401 5.87 12.17 -5.90
CA GLY A 401 6.29 11.38 -4.74
C GLY A 401 7.14 10.17 -5.14
N CYS A 402 6.89 9.55 -6.30
CA CYS A 402 7.76 8.50 -6.83
C CYS A 402 9.16 9.02 -7.15
N PHE A 403 9.29 10.19 -7.78
CA PHE A 403 10.59 10.81 -8.05
C PHE A 403 11.33 11.27 -6.79
N VAL A 404 10.60 11.55 -5.71
CA VAL A 404 11.20 11.87 -4.40
C VAL A 404 11.64 10.60 -3.68
N TYR A 405 10.83 9.53 -3.74
CA TYR A 405 11.17 8.24 -3.13
C TYR A 405 12.33 7.53 -3.84
N TYR A 406 12.46 7.73 -5.16
CA TYR A 406 13.59 7.28 -5.99
C TYR A 406 14.49 8.48 -6.36
N PRO A 407 15.38 8.91 -5.45
CA PRO A 407 16.23 10.09 -5.67
C PRO A 407 17.20 9.88 -6.84
N PRO A 408 17.78 10.94 -7.42
CA PRO A 408 18.75 10.82 -8.51
C PRO A 408 19.96 9.96 -8.11
N LYS A 409 20.60 9.35 -9.11
CA LYS A 409 21.70 8.39 -8.92
C LYS A 409 22.85 8.92 -8.06
N ASP A 410 23.15 10.22 -8.15
CA ASP A 410 24.24 10.84 -7.38
C ASP A 410 23.95 10.79 -5.87
N GLU A 411 22.73 11.16 -5.46
CA GLU A 411 22.29 11.06 -4.06
C GLU A 411 22.26 9.60 -3.59
N ILE A 412 21.81 8.66 -4.44
CA ILE A 412 21.84 7.23 -4.11
C ILE A 412 23.28 6.75 -3.88
N PHE A 413 24.24 7.15 -4.71
CA PHE A 413 25.64 6.77 -4.53
C PHE A 413 26.28 7.36 -3.27
N GLU A 414 25.87 8.55 -2.84
CA GLU A 414 26.29 9.12 -1.56
C GLU A 414 25.82 8.25 -0.38
N GLU A 415 24.54 7.89 -0.35
CA GLU A 415 23.96 7.03 0.69
C GLU A 415 24.53 5.61 0.66
N MET A 416 24.67 5.02 -0.53
CA MET A 416 25.31 3.71 -0.68
C MET A 416 26.76 3.71 -0.22
N GLN A 417 27.49 4.81 -0.40
CA GLN A 417 28.86 4.92 0.09
C GLN A 417 28.95 4.88 1.61
N ILE A 418 28.00 5.55 2.30
CA ILE A 418 27.87 5.51 3.77
C ILE A 418 27.51 4.09 4.23
N ALA A 419 26.43 3.52 3.67
CA ALA A 419 25.97 2.19 4.04
C ALA A 419 27.07 1.12 3.82
N ARG A 420 27.77 1.19 2.69
CA ARG A 420 28.91 0.31 2.41
C ARG A 420 30.02 0.45 3.44
N ALA A 421 30.36 1.66 3.88
CA ALA A 421 31.41 1.85 4.90
C ALA A 421 31.03 1.16 6.23
N GLU A 422 29.76 1.26 6.62
CA GLU A 422 29.21 0.60 7.82
C GLU A 422 29.21 -0.92 7.66
N VAL A 423 28.75 -1.47 6.53
CA VAL A 423 28.79 -2.92 6.24
C VAL A 423 30.21 -3.47 6.40
N LEU A 424 31.19 -2.85 5.74
CA LEU A 424 32.57 -3.35 5.76
C LEU A 424 33.18 -3.23 7.16
N THR A 425 32.80 -2.21 7.94
CA THR A 425 33.27 -2.03 9.32
C THR A 425 32.65 -3.06 10.26
N ALA A 426 31.34 -3.27 10.17
CA ALA A 426 30.59 -4.26 10.95
C ALA A 426 31.13 -5.68 10.72
N ALA A 427 31.38 -6.02 9.47
CA ALA A 427 31.97 -7.29 9.07
C ALA A 427 33.38 -7.49 9.67
N MET A 428 34.20 -6.44 9.73
CA MET A 428 35.53 -6.50 10.38
C MET A 428 35.44 -6.69 11.89
N THR A 429 34.46 -6.08 12.55
CA THR A 429 34.29 -6.18 14.00
C THR A 429 33.56 -7.44 14.44
N GLY A 430 32.98 -8.21 13.49
CA GLY A 430 32.17 -9.40 13.78
C GLY A 430 30.82 -9.05 14.43
N ASP A 431 30.30 -7.85 14.20
CA ASP A 431 29.00 -7.44 14.71
C ASP A 431 27.91 -7.85 13.71
N ALA A 432 27.39 -9.07 13.87
CA ALA A 432 26.41 -9.64 12.94
C ALA A 432 25.10 -8.86 12.86
N GLN A 433 24.63 -8.30 13.99
CA GLN A 433 23.39 -7.52 14.01
C GLN A 433 23.56 -6.20 13.27
N HIS A 434 24.67 -5.50 13.49
CA HIS A 434 24.97 -4.26 12.77
C HIS A 434 25.24 -4.53 11.29
N ALA A 435 25.93 -5.62 10.96
CA ALA A 435 26.21 -6.01 9.58
C ALA A 435 24.92 -6.31 8.80
N SER A 436 24.04 -7.16 9.32
CA SER A 436 22.77 -7.52 8.66
C SER A 436 21.91 -6.27 8.40
N TYR A 437 21.75 -5.38 9.38
CA TYR A 437 21.01 -4.12 9.19
C TYR A 437 21.55 -3.26 8.04
N TRP A 438 22.87 -3.05 7.97
CA TRP A 438 23.46 -2.21 6.92
C TRP A 438 23.56 -2.92 5.57
N ILE A 439 23.65 -4.26 5.57
CA ILE A 439 23.59 -5.09 4.36
C ILE A 439 22.22 -4.95 3.71
N GLU A 440 21.14 -5.11 4.48
CA GLU A 440 19.77 -4.89 4.02
C GLU A 440 19.57 -3.48 3.46
N LEU A 441 20.10 -2.46 4.13
CA LEU A 441 19.98 -1.08 3.67
C LEU A 441 20.75 -0.82 2.36
N LEU A 442 21.95 -1.40 2.21
CA LEU A 442 22.73 -1.29 0.98
C LEU A 442 22.08 -2.06 -0.18
N ASP A 443 21.46 -3.22 0.09
CA ASP A 443 20.65 -3.96 -0.87
C ASP A 443 19.48 -3.11 -1.37
N ASP A 444 18.71 -2.50 -0.47
CA ASP A 444 17.56 -1.64 -0.81
C ASP A 444 17.99 -0.42 -1.67
N TRP A 445 19.11 0.23 -1.33
CA TRP A 445 19.65 1.30 -2.15
C TRP A 445 20.08 0.85 -3.55
N SER A 446 20.68 -0.35 -3.67
CA SER A 446 21.03 -0.92 -4.98
C SER A 446 19.80 -1.16 -5.87
N ARG A 447 18.68 -1.58 -5.27
CA ARG A 447 17.40 -1.78 -5.95
C ARG A 447 16.76 -0.45 -6.34
N LYS A 448 16.81 0.55 -5.45
CA LYS A 448 16.36 1.92 -5.74
C LYS A 448 17.14 2.56 -6.88
N LEU A 449 18.44 2.27 -7.03
CA LEU A 449 19.27 2.76 -8.12
C LEU A 449 18.74 2.30 -9.48
N GLU A 450 18.38 1.02 -9.61
CA GLU A 450 17.82 0.47 -10.85
C GLU A 450 16.53 1.18 -11.26
N VAL A 451 15.59 1.34 -10.32
CA VAL A 451 14.31 1.99 -10.63
C VAL A 451 14.41 3.49 -10.78
N SER A 452 15.28 4.16 -10.02
CA SER A 452 15.56 5.59 -10.25
C SER A 452 16.12 5.83 -11.66
N THR A 453 17.04 4.97 -12.09
CA THR A 453 17.61 5.00 -13.44
C THR A 453 16.53 4.81 -14.49
N TYR A 454 15.71 3.76 -14.37
CA TYR A 454 14.60 3.51 -15.28
C TYR A 454 13.58 4.66 -15.29
N LEU A 455 13.23 5.23 -14.14
CA LEU A 455 12.25 6.30 -14.02
C LEU A 455 12.69 7.61 -14.71
N ARG A 456 14.01 7.87 -14.74
CA ARG A 456 14.57 9.13 -15.27
C ARG A 456 15.13 8.99 -16.67
N GLU A 457 15.80 7.89 -16.97
CA GLU A 457 16.44 7.60 -18.25
C GLU A 457 15.52 6.79 -19.20
N TRP A 458 14.39 6.24 -18.70
CA TRP A 458 13.46 5.36 -19.42
C TRP A 458 14.08 4.05 -19.95
N GLU A 459 15.29 3.74 -19.54
CA GLU A 459 16.06 2.58 -19.96
C GLU A 459 16.95 2.10 -18.81
N LEU A 460 17.01 0.79 -18.61
CA LEU A 460 17.98 0.12 -17.75
C LEU A 460 18.63 -0.98 -18.58
N SER A 461 19.91 -0.82 -18.90
CA SER A 461 20.63 -1.85 -19.68
C SER A 461 20.80 -3.11 -18.84
N ASP A 462 20.72 -4.29 -19.50
CA ASP A 462 20.95 -5.59 -18.85
C ASP A 462 22.31 -5.65 -18.16
N TYR A 463 23.31 -4.95 -18.72
CA TYR A 463 24.63 -4.81 -18.11
C TYR A 463 24.58 -4.11 -16.76
N ARG A 464 23.87 -2.98 -16.64
CA ARG A 464 23.70 -2.25 -15.37
C ARG A 464 22.94 -3.08 -14.35
N ALA A 465 21.83 -3.69 -14.75
CA ALA A 465 21.04 -4.57 -13.90
C ALA A 465 21.87 -5.76 -13.38
N MET A 466 22.70 -6.37 -14.24
CA MET A 466 23.59 -7.46 -13.83
C MET A 466 24.66 -7.01 -12.83
N LYS A 467 25.26 -5.82 -13.02
CA LYS A 467 26.24 -5.29 -12.05
C LYS A 467 25.64 -5.02 -10.68
N SER A 468 24.41 -4.52 -10.64
CA SER A 468 23.67 -4.31 -9.40
C SER A 468 23.30 -5.66 -8.75
N ARG A 469 22.86 -6.65 -9.53
CA ARG A 469 22.60 -8.01 -9.03
C ARG A 469 23.84 -8.67 -8.42
N LEU A 470 25.00 -8.55 -9.08
CA LEU A 470 26.26 -9.11 -8.58
C LEU A 470 26.69 -8.48 -7.24
N LEU A 471 26.42 -7.19 -7.02
CA LEU A 471 26.64 -6.56 -5.72
C LEU A 471 25.77 -7.22 -4.64
N ARG A 472 24.48 -7.42 -4.93
CA ARG A 472 23.52 -8.05 -3.99
C ARG A 472 23.90 -9.48 -3.64
N GLU A 473 24.27 -10.29 -4.63
CA GLU A 473 24.75 -11.67 -4.40
C GLU A 473 25.97 -11.70 -3.46
N HIS A 474 26.91 -10.77 -3.61
CA HIS A 474 28.07 -10.70 -2.72
C HIS A 474 27.74 -10.17 -1.32
N LEU A 475 26.69 -9.35 -1.19
CA LEU A 475 26.19 -8.88 0.10
C LEU A 475 25.53 -10.02 0.88
N GLU A 476 24.68 -10.81 0.21
CA GLU A 476 24.05 -12.00 0.80
C GLU A 476 25.10 -13.02 1.28
N MET A 477 26.12 -13.30 0.47
CA MET A 477 27.22 -14.18 0.90
C MET A 477 28.04 -13.59 2.05
N LEU A 478 28.20 -12.26 2.11
CA LEU A 478 28.87 -11.60 3.24
C LEU A 478 28.04 -11.72 4.51
N GLU A 479 26.71 -11.62 4.41
CA GLU A 479 25.79 -11.80 5.53
C GLU A 479 25.95 -13.19 6.13
N HIS A 480 25.84 -14.25 5.31
CA HIS A 480 26.05 -15.63 5.77
C HIS A 480 27.41 -15.83 6.43
N ALA A 481 28.49 -15.32 5.83
CA ALA A 481 29.82 -15.44 6.40
C ALA A 481 29.95 -14.74 7.77
N VAL A 482 29.26 -13.61 7.96
CA VAL A 482 29.25 -12.90 9.25
C VAL A 482 28.38 -13.62 10.28
N GLU A 483 27.24 -14.17 9.87
CA GLU A 483 26.34 -14.96 10.75
C GLU A 483 27.01 -16.25 11.24
N ASP A 484 27.76 -16.93 10.37
CA ASP A 484 28.47 -18.18 10.68
C ASP A 484 29.85 -17.95 11.34
N GLU A 485 30.22 -16.68 11.58
CA GLU A 485 31.51 -16.26 12.15
C GLU A 485 32.75 -16.75 11.35
N GLU A 486 32.61 -16.96 10.04
CA GLU A 486 33.64 -17.52 9.15
C GLU A 486 34.63 -16.46 8.64
N LYS A 487 35.69 -16.22 9.42
CA LYS A 487 36.66 -15.12 9.16
C LYS A 487 37.28 -15.09 7.75
N ASP A 488 37.60 -16.24 7.17
CA ASP A 488 38.21 -16.32 5.84
C ASP A 488 37.22 -15.95 4.73
N GLU A 489 35.96 -16.34 4.91
CA GLU A 489 34.87 -15.98 4.00
C GLU A 489 34.51 -14.50 4.13
N ILE A 490 34.45 -13.97 5.35
CA ILE A 490 34.22 -12.54 5.63
C ILE A 490 35.21 -11.67 4.86
N GLU A 491 36.52 -11.96 4.95
CA GLU A 491 37.56 -11.18 4.26
C GLU A 491 37.39 -11.27 2.73
N THR A 492 37.08 -12.47 2.23
CA THR A 492 36.87 -12.72 0.81
C THR A 492 35.69 -11.92 0.26
N TYR A 493 34.52 -12.00 0.92
CA TYR A 493 33.32 -11.32 0.47
C TYR A 493 33.37 -9.82 0.71
N ARG A 494 34.08 -9.33 1.73
CA ARG A 494 34.35 -7.90 1.93
C ARG A 494 35.05 -7.28 0.71
N ILE A 495 36.07 -7.96 0.18
CA ILE A 495 36.78 -7.51 -1.04
C ILE A 495 35.86 -7.58 -2.26
N LYS A 496 35.09 -8.66 -2.41
CA LYS A 496 34.14 -8.82 -3.52
C LYS A 496 33.06 -7.74 -3.53
N VAL A 497 32.44 -7.43 -2.39
CA VAL A 497 31.45 -6.36 -2.22
C VAL A 497 32.05 -5.01 -2.62
N ASN A 498 33.24 -4.67 -2.12
CA ASN A 498 33.91 -3.42 -2.45
C ASN A 498 34.21 -3.27 -3.96
N ASN A 499 34.65 -4.35 -4.60
CA ASN A 499 34.93 -4.39 -6.03
C ASN A 499 33.66 -4.34 -6.88
N ALA A 500 32.62 -5.09 -6.48
CA ALA A 500 31.33 -5.09 -7.17
C ALA A 500 30.67 -3.71 -7.11
N TYR A 501 30.68 -3.05 -5.96
CA TYR A 501 30.19 -1.68 -5.81
C TYR A 501 30.91 -0.73 -6.77
N SER A 502 32.25 -0.79 -6.82
CA SER A 502 33.04 0.11 -7.67
C SER A 502 32.73 -0.10 -9.16
N ARG A 503 32.62 -1.35 -9.59
CA ARG A 503 32.26 -1.72 -10.98
C ARG A 503 30.83 -1.34 -11.32
N MET A 504 29.90 -1.52 -10.39
CA MET A 504 28.52 -1.10 -10.53
C MET A 504 28.46 0.42 -10.68
N LYS A 505 29.02 1.19 -9.75
CA LYS A 505 29.05 2.67 -9.83
C LYS A 505 29.57 3.16 -11.18
N GLN A 506 30.70 2.62 -11.65
CA GLN A 506 31.26 2.96 -12.95
C GLN A 506 30.28 2.69 -14.12
N SER A 507 29.50 1.62 -14.07
CA SER A 507 28.52 1.29 -15.12
C SER A 507 27.33 2.26 -15.22
N TYR A 508 27.03 3.00 -14.14
CA TYR A 508 25.97 4.03 -14.11
C TYR A 508 26.50 5.44 -14.37
N GLU A 509 27.80 5.67 -14.16
CA GLU A 509 28.48 6.94 -14.43
C GLU A 509 28.98 7.06 -15.86
N ASP A 510 29.43 5.96 -16.48
CA ASP A 510 30.01 5.99 -17.83
C ASP A 510 28.93 5.83 -18.94
N PRO A 511 28.67 6.86 -19.77
CA PRO A 511 27.72 6.76 -20.87
C PRO A 511 28.22 5.87 -22.01
N LEU A 512 29.54 5.65 -22.13
CA LEU A 512 30.17 4.93 -23.25
C LEU A 512 30.03 3.40 -23.13
N LEU A 513 29.68 2.89 -21.94
CA LEU A 513 29.43 1.47 -21.72
C LEU A 513 28.03 1.02 -22.21
N LEU A 514 27.20 1.94 -22.71
CA LEU A 514 25.86 1.65 -23.24
C LEU A 514 25.85 1.19 -24.71
N THR A 515 26.90 1.47 -25.48
CA THR A 515 26.93 1.21 -26.94
C THR A 515 27.65 -0.07 -27.34
N SER A 516 28.01 -0.91 -26.37
CA SER A 516 28.94 -2.01 -26.59
C SER A 516 28.42 -3.39 -26.21
N TYR A 517 27.10 -3.66 -26.31
CA TYR A 517 26.57 -5.03 -26.43
C TYR A 517 25.28 -5.06 -27.25
#